data_AF-A0A6I7X3X3-F1
#
_entry.id   AF-A0A6I7X3X3-F1
#
_cell.length_a   1.000
_cell.length_b   1.000
_cell.length_c   1.000
_cell.angle_alpha   90.00
_cell.angle_beta   90.00
_cell.angle_gamma   90.00
#
_symmetry.space_group_name_H-M   'P 1'
#
loop_
_entity.id
_entity.type
_entity.pdbx_description
1 polymer ?
#
loop_
_entity_poly.entity_id
_entity_poly.type
_entity_poly.pdbx_seq_one_letter_code
_entity_poly.pdbx_strand_id
1 'polypeptide(L)'
;MGSGKTLFTAELFKYLKTHNKTFGYTAHRRSIITATAERLEIEHYNDISPYALIQDLAACINSALQRKHLLNFFRQCECIVLDEFKQIIEHITLGTFDNRSEGFDLLMDIIKNIPVVYVADADMNDRTMDILNSLNRPMFHIKGDERKPTTKIEHTTRKIAKSEFLNHVKKGDRGIFQCDGVATAKTAFKDANSLAPEGYKTLLIHQENQHNKEQSAYLKSPNVFGKKYDLIILTPIVSSGFSIELDYDFHIGIFSGVLSPTEIIQTLGRSRKSKSIILGFDAKRKQTPLSASEQLAGIAAAEGRLKLSGGVLVHEPNAFDLVAVAAIEEREKSCQQFAHTTLLILMQKGYPVEAFTEPDKITEIKGTAKLVKMEHTLNVINSDDISDVEYIKLQHANKVLESEYFSIEKHECKSQLALDNEPLEEDVLFWDGGRIKPALERFEIVTAQTDDISMLDEYESETMTAAKDKSYATSQKIIFSSVMNLLQDKKQQDTNPLEPQTDKLSITKETLHLSVISDNTKPSLKRYNSERITAAIDYLIANYAEASAAGLGNFKSLNRK
;
A
#
# COMPACT_ATOMS: atom_id res chain seq x y z
N MET A 1 14.09 -17.78 0.75
CA MET A 1 12.98 -17.95 -0.22
C MET A 1 13.18 -19.22 -1.03
N GLY A 2 12.11 -19.92 -1.42
CA GLY A 2 12.21 -21.12 -2.28
C GLY A 2 12.55 -22.44 -1.56
N SER A 3 12.25 -22.54 -0.26
CA SER A 3 12.51 -23.72 0.59
C SER A 3 11.39 -24.78 0.59
N GLY A 4 10.39 -24.65 -0.30
CA GLY A 4 9.32 -25.64 -0.42
C GLY A 4 8.07 -25.40 0.44
N LYS A 5 7.88 -24.20 1.05
CA LYS A 5 6.67 -23.88 1.85
C LYS A 5 5.36 -24.25 1.15
N THR A 6 5.22 -23.86 -0.12
CA THR A 6 4.04 -24.16 -0.94
C THR A 6 3.88 -25.65 -1.23
N LEU A 7 4.98 -26.40 -1.34
CA LEU A 7 4.92 -27.87 -1.51
C LEU A 7 4.43 -28.53 -0.21
N PHE A 8 4.93 -28.08 0.93
CA PHE A 8 4.45 -28.55 2.23
C PHE A 8 2.96 -28.27 2.43
N THR A 9 2.49 -27.06 2.09
CA THR A 9 1.06 -26.73 2.12
C THR A 9 0.23 -27.68 1.27
N ALA A 10 0.71 -28.03 0.06
CA ALA A 10 0.00 -28.96 -0.82
C ALA A 10 -0.10 -30.37 -0.22
N GLU A 11 0.98 -30.87 0.39
CA GLU A 11 0.96 -32.18 1.06
C GLU A 11 0.08 -32.18 2.32
N LEU A 12 0.12 -31.08 3.10
CA LEU A 12 -0.78 -30.88 4.25
C LEU A 12 -2.25 -30.90 3.82
N PHE A 13 -2.58 -30.18 2.74
CA PHE A 13 -3.94 -30.16 2.21
C PHE A 13 -4.40 -31.55 1.74
N LYS A 14 -3.56 -32.29 1.00
CA LYS A 14 -3.86 -33.68 0.61
C LYS A 14 -4.16 -34.55 1.82
N TYR A 15 -3.34 -34.47 2.86
CA TYR A 15 -3.55 -35.21 4.10
C TYR A 15 -4.91 -34.89 4.72
N LEU A 16 -5.24 -33.61 4.88
CA LEU A 16 -6.53 -33.17 5.45
C LEU A 16 -7.72 -33.64 4.61
N LYS A 17 -7.63 -33.53 3.28
CA LYS A 17 -8.66 -33.99 2.35
C LYS A 17 -8.93 -35.49 2.47
N THR A 18 -7.87 -36.31 2.58
CA THR A 18 -8.01 -37.77 2.79
C THR A 18 -8.65 -38.15 4.12
N HIS A 19 -8.65 -37.24 5.11
CA HIS A 19 -9.25 -37.44 6.43
C HIS A 19 -10.57 -36.66 6.61
N ASN A 20 -11.14 -36.12 5.52
CA ASN A 20 -12.36 -35.31 5.52
C ASN A 20 -12.31 -34.15 6.53
N LYS A 21 -11.18 -33.45 6.53
CA LYS A 21 -10.90 -32.31 7.42
C LYS A 21 -11.02 -30.99 6.68
N THR A 22 -11.55 -29.98 7.36
CA THR A 22 -11.71 -28.63 6.80
C THR A 22 -10.39 -27.85 6.77
N PHE A 23 -10.17 -27.07 5.70
CA PHE A 23 -8.90 -26.40 5.42
C PHE A 23 -9.07 -24.92 5.04
N GLY A 24 -8.48 -24.02 5.83
CA GLY A 24 -8.40 -22.60 5.50
C GLY A 24 -7.00 -22.19 5.02
N TYR A 25 -6.94 -21.32 4.02
CA TYR A 25 -5.71 -20.64 3.61
C TYR A 25 -5.91 -19.13 3.60
N THR A 26 -5.01 -18.39 4.25
CA THR A 26 -5.02 -16.93 4.19
C THR A 26 -3.64 -16.31 4.04
N ALA A 27 -3.63 -15.14 3.41
CA ALA A 27 -2.49 -14.31 3.10
C ALA A 27 -2.95 -12.85 2.96
N HIS A 28 -2.01 -11.91 2.91
CA HIS A 28 -2.29 -10.47 2.85
C HIS A 28 -2.60 -9.93 1.44
N ARG A 29 -2.34 -10.69 0.36
CA ARG A 29 -2.51 -10.22 -1.04
C ARG A 29 -3.45 -11.11 -1.85
N ARG A 30 -4.33 -10.47 -2.63
CA ARG A 30 -5.29 -11.14 -3.54
C ARG A 30 -4.60 -12.02 -4.57
N SER A 31 -3.52 -11.54 -5.15
CA SER A 31 -2.76 -12.29 -6.14
C SER A 31 -2.13 -13.57 -5.58
N ILE A 32 -1.81 -13.61 -4.29
CA ILE A 32 -1.35 -14.83 -3.60
C ILE A 32 -2.50 -15.82 -3.49
N ILE A 33 -3.66 -15.33 -3.03
CA ILE A 33 -4.87 -16.15 -2.86
C ILE A 33 -5.33 -16.76 -4.18
N THR A 34 -5.38 -15.98 -5.26
CA THR A 34 -5.75 -16.49 -6.59
C THR A 34 -4.78 -17.56 -7.07
N ALA A 35 -3.46 -17.31 -6.97
CA ALA A 35 -2.46 -18.29 -7.40
C ALA A 35 -2.49 -19.59 -6.56
N THR A 36 -2.73 -19.48 -5.25
CA THR A 36 -2.84 -20.65 -4.37
C THR A 36 -4.13 -21.42 -4.60
N ALA A 37 -5.27 -20.74 -4.77
CA ALA A 37 -6.56 -21.37 -5.06
C ALA A 37 -6.49 -22.19 -6.35
N GLU A 38 -5.96 -21.60 -7.44
CA GLU A 38 -5.74 -22.31 -8.70
C GLU A 38 -4.77 -23.50 -8.56
N ARG A 39 -3.69 -23.33 -7.79
CA ARG A 39 -2.66 -24.37 -7.63
C ARG A 39 -3.10 -25.56 -6.78
N LEU A 40 -3.88 -25.30 -5.73
CA LEU A 40 -4.36 -26.34 -4.81
C LEU A 40 -5.72 -26.88 -5.21
N GLU A 41 -6.38 -26.29 -6.22
CA GLU A 41 -7.75 -26.60 -6.64
C GLU A 41 -8.73 -26.51 -5.45
N ILE A 42 -8.65 -25.40 -4.72
CA ILE A 42 -9.53 -25.08 -3.57
C ILE A 42 -10.39 -23.87 -3.86
N GLU A 43 -11.49 -23.74 -3.11
CA GLU A 43 -12.44 -22.65 -3.34
C GLU A 43 -11.84 -21.27 -3.08
N HIS A 44 -12.16 -20.32 -3.96
CA HIS A 44 -11.72 -18.95 -3.85
C HIS A 44 -12.84 -18.08 -3.25
N TYR A 45 -12.52 -17.23 -2.27
CA TYR A 45 -13.51 -16.48 -1.49
C TYR A 45 -14.48 -15.56 -2.27
N ASN A 46 -14.15 -15.20 -3.51
CA ASN A 46 -15.04 -14.41 -4.36
C ASN A 46 -16.14 -15.25 -5.03
N ASP A 47 -15.96 -16.57 -5.10
CA ASP A 47 -16.87 -17.48 -5.80
C ASP A 47 -17.81 -18.20 -4.83
N ILE A 48 -17.68 -17.90 -3.54
CA ILE A 48 -18.44 -18.49 -2.45
C ILE A 48 -19.67 -17.66 -2.10
N SER A 49 -20.82 -18.32 -2.04
CA SER A 49 -22.06 -17.74 -1.49
C SER A 49 -22.15 -17.91 0.03
N PRO A 50 -22.89 -17.05 0.76
CA PRO A 50 -22.99 -17.11 2.22
C PRO A 50 -23.52 -18.43 2.80
N TYR A 51 -24.19 -19.26 2.00
CA TYR A 51 -24.80 -20.53 2.41
C TYR A 51 -24.10 -21.76 1.81
N ALA A 52 -22.98 -21.58 1.12
CA ALA A 52 -22.22 -22.68 0.56
C ALA A 52 -21.65 -23.57 1.69
N LEU A 53 -21.73 -24.88 1.50
CA LEU A 53 -21.00 -25.85 2.31
C LEU A 53 -19.57 -25.90 1.77
N ILE A 54 -18.61 -25.44 2.56
CA ILE A 54 -17.22 -25.26 2.15
C ILE A 54 -16.35 -26.21 2.96
N GLN A 55 -15.54 -27.02 2.28
CA GLN A 55 -14.54 -27.89 2.92
C GLN A 55 -13.16 -27.23 2.93
N ASP A 56 -12.86 -26.47 1.90
CA ASP A 56 -11.59 -25.77 1.74
C ASP A 56 -11.81 -24.37 1.19
N LEU A 57 -11.04 -23.39 1.69
CA LEU A 57 -11.22 -21.99 1.31
C LEU A 57 -9.90 -21.22 1.33
N ALA A 58 -9.63 -20.47 0.27
CA ALA A 58 -8.59 -19.46 0.21
C ALA A 58 -9.18 -18.04 0.23
N ALA A 59 -8.78 -17.22 1.20
CA ALA A 59 -9.25 -15.84 1.33
C ALA A 59 -8.16 -14.87 1.78
N CYS A 60 -8.18 -13.64 1.25
CA CYS A 60 -7.34 -12.57 1.79
C CYS A 60 -7.72 -12.29 3.25
N ILE A 61 -6.75 -11.89 4.07
CA ILE A 61 -6.99 -11.64 5.50
C ILE A 61 -8.16 -10.66 5.74
N ASN A 62 -8.30 -9.60 4.95
CA ASN A 62 -9.43 -8.66 5.08
C ASN A 62 -10.76 -9.37 4.88
N SER A 63 -10.89 -10.15 3.81
CA SER A 63 -12.14 -10.86 3.52
C SER A 63 -12.40 -11.98 4.52
N ALA A 64 -11.35 -12.72 4.92
CA ALA A 64 -11.43 -13.77 5.92
C ALA A 64 -11.98 -13.26 7.26
N LEU A 65 -11.57 -12.07 7.69
CA LEU A 65 -11.95 -11.51 8.99
C LEU A 65 -13.19 -10.61 8.94
N GLN A 66 -13.41 -9.86 7.86
CA GLN A 66 -14.46 -8.84 7.79
C GLN A 66 -15.76 -9.33 7.14
N ARG A 67 -15.77 -10.45 6.40
CA ARG A 67 -17.00 -11.03 5.85
C ARG A 67 -17.52 -12.13 6.76
N LYS A 68 -18.67 -11.89 7.41
CA LYS A 68 -19.26 -12.79 8.43
C LYS A 68 -19.31 -14.28 8.02
N HIS A 69 -19.73 -14.59 6.80
CA HIS A 69 -19.84 -15.97 6.33
C HIS A 69 -18.46 -16.65 6.17
N LEU A 70 -17.43 -15.91 5.74
CA LEU A 70 -16.06 -16.42 5.66
C LEU A 70 -15.43 -16.54 7.05
N LEU A 71 -15.64 -15.54 7.91
CA LEU A 71 -15.15 -15.56 9.30
C LEU A 71 -15.68 -16.78 10.06
N ASN A 72 -16.95 -17.13 9.87
CA ASN A 72 -17.54 -18.33 10.47
C ASN A 72 -16.81 -19.61 10.02
N PHE A 73 -16.50 -19.73 8.72
CA PHE A 73 -15.69 -20.85 8.22
C PHE A 73 -14.31 -20.86 8.87
N PHE A 74 -13.57 -19.75 8.84
CA PHE A 74 -12.20 -19.71 9.36
C PHE A 74 -12.15 -20.00 10.87
N ARG A 75 -13.13 -19.56 11.66
CA ARG A 75 -13.22 -19.88 13.10
C ARG A 75 -13.48 -21.36 13.40
N GLN A 76 -14.04 -22.11 12.46
CA GLN A 76 -14.47 -23.49 12.65
C GLN A 76 -13.59 -24.50 11.89
N CYS A 77 -12.73 -24.02 10.98
CA CYS A 77 -11.86 -24.91 10.23
C CYS A 77 -10.90 -25.67 11.14
N GLU A 78 -10.51 -26.88 10.73
CA GLU A 78 -9.67 -27.75 11.54
C GLU A 78 -8.17 -27.47 11.35
N CYS A 79 -7.82 -26.91 10.20
CA CYS A 79 -6.48 -26.42 9.93
C CYS A 79 -6.53 -25.09 9.17
N ILE A 80 -5.74 -24.10 9.61
CA ILE A 80 -5.51 -22.86 8.86
C ILE A 80 -4.03 -22.68 8.53
N VAL A 81 -3.76 -22.21 7.31
CA VAL A 81 -2.44 -21.78 6.86
C VAL A 81 -2.39 -20.26 6.83
N LEU A 82 -1.43 -19.67 7.54
CA LEU A 82 -1.12 -18.25 7.54
C LEU A 82 0.18 -18.04 6.75
N ASP A 83 0.07 -17.75 5.45
CA ASP A 83 1.23 -17.55 4.58
C ASP A 83 1.67 -16.08 4.54
N GLU A 84 2.98 -15.86 4.59
CA GLU A 84 3.62 -14.56 4.80
C GLU A 84 3.08 -13.88 6.09
N PHE A 85 3.11 -14.60 7.23
CA PHE A 85 2.47 -14.15 8.47
C PHE A 85 2.97 -12.81 9.00
N LYS A 86 4.26 -12.49 8.87
CA LYS A 86 4.78 -11.14 9.15
C LYS A 86 4.05 -10.08 8.34
N GLN A 87 3.81 -10.35 7.05
CA GLN A 87 3.11 -9.45 6.15
C GLN A 87 1.60 -9.41 6.44
N ILE A 88 1.00 -10.48 6.97
CA ILE A 88 -0.38 -10.46 7.50
C ILE A 88 -0.48 -9.46 8.67
N ILE A 89 0.42 -9.57 9.66
CA ILE A 89 0.45 -8.65 10.80
C ILE A 89 0.69 -7.22 10.32
N GLU A 90 1.69 -7.00 9.47
CA GLU A 90 1.99 -5.67 8.91
C GLU A 90 0.83 -5.12 8.07
N HIS A 91 0.05 -5.96 7.40
CA HIS A 91 -1.13 -5.52 6.66
C HIS A 91 -2.23 -5.02 7.60
N ILE A 92 -2.45 -5.69 8.73
CA ILE A 92 -3.40 -5.24 9.76
C ILE A 92 -2.90 -3.97 10.44
N THR A 93 -1.61 -3.88 10.80
CA THR A 93 -1.09 -2.75 11.58
C THR A 93 -0.75 -1.52 10.75
N LEU A 94 -0.21 -1.69 9.54
CA LEU A 94 0.33 -0.63 8.69
C LEU A 94 -0.43 -0.47 7.37
N GLY A 95 -1.11 -1.52 6.92
CA GLY A 95 -1.76 -1.59 5.61
C GLY A 95 -3.19 -1.07 5.58
N THR A 96 -3.85 -1.29 4.46
CA THR A 96 -5.27 -0.95 4.25
C THR A 96 -6.15 -2.02 4.86
N PHE A 97 -6.34 -1.95 6.17
CA PHE A 97 -7.25 -2.79 6.94
C PHE A 97 -8.18 -1.92 7.79
N ASP A 98 -9.46 -2.30 7.83
CA ASP A 98 -10.53 -1.53 8.49
C ASP A 98 -10.83 -2.19 9.83
N ASN A 99 -11.08 -1.40 10.88
CA ASN A 99 -11.19 -1.90 12.26
C ASN A 99 -9.99 -2.80 12.63
N ARG A 100 -8.78 -2.26 12.48
CA ARG A 100 -7.50 -2.94 12.69
C ARG A 100 -7.40 -3.59 14.07
N SER A 101 -7.85 -2.91 15.12
CA SER A 101 -7.86 -3.49 16.47
C SER A 101 -8.74 -4.74 16.55
N GLU A 102 -9.98 -4.67 16.05
CA GLU A 102 -10.90 -5.82 16.03
C GLU A 102 -10.36 -6.95 15.15
N GLY A 103 -9.86 -6.62 13.95
CA GLY A 103 -9.26 -7.60 13.05
C GLY A 103 -8.05 -8.31 13.67
N PHE A 104 -7.21 -7.59 14.40
CA PHE A 104 -6.11 -8.19 15.14
C PHE A 104 -6.61 -9.16 16.20
N ASP A 105 -7.58 -8.76 17.02
CA ASP A 105 -8.17 -9.61 18.05
C ASP A 105 -8.83 -10.86 17.45
N LEU A 106 -9.54 -10.72 16.34
CA LEU A 106 -10.15 -11.83 15.59
C LEU A 106 -9.10 -12.81 15.06
N LEU A 107 -7.99 -12.31 14.51
CA LEU A 107 -6.88 -13.17 14.06
C LEU A 107 -6.27 -13.94 15.23
N MET A 108 -6.03 -13.27 16.36
CA MET A 108 -5.50 -13.92 17.57
C MET A 108 -6.47 -14.98 18.12
N ASP A 109 -7.77 -14.70 18.13
CA ASP A 109 -8.84 -15.61 18.52
C ASP A 109 -8.86 -16.88 17.64
N ILE A 110 -8.79 -16.69 16.31
CA ILE A 110 -8.65 -17.78 15.32
C ILE A 110 -7.41 -18.62 15.60
N ILE A 111 -6.23 -17.99 15.75
CA ILE A 111 -4.99 -18.72 16.01
C ILE A 111 -5.07 -19.45 17.34
N LYS A 112 -5.72 -18.89 18.36
CA LYS A 112 -5.82 -19.52 19.68
C LYS A 112 -6.69 -20.77 19.68
N ASN A 113 -7.80 -20.75 18.94
CA ASN A 113 -8.86 -21.75 19.07
C ASN A 113 -8.84 -22.85 17.99
N ILE A 114 -8.27 -22.60 16.82
CA ILE A 114 -8.23 -23.60 15.74
C ILE A 114 -7.30 -24.76 16.11
N PRO A 115 -7.68 -26.03 15.85
CA PRO A 115 -6.89 -27.20 16.21
C PRO A 115 -5.45 -27.16 15.69
N VAL A 116 -5.25 -26.89 14.40
CA VAL A 116 -3.92 -26.81 13.76
C VAL A 116 -3.74 -25.46 13.06
N VAL A 117 -2.67 -24.73 13.41
CA VAL A 117 -2.28 -23.51 12.70
C VAL A 117 -0.89 -23.71 12.12
N TYR A 118 -0.76 -23.59 10.80
CA TYR A 118 0.51 -23.58 10.11
C TYR A 118 0.90 -22.15 9.74
N VAL A 119 1.90 -21.62 10.44
CA VAL A 119 2.47 -20.30 10.18
C VAL A 119 3.66 -20.43 9.24
N ALA A 120 3.58 -19.80 8.07
CA ALA A 120 4.58 -19.88 7.03
C ALA A 120 5.16 -18.50 6.74
N ASP A 121 6.46 -18.31 6.95
CA ASP A 121 7.15 -17.05 6.67
C ASP A 121 8.57 -17.30 6.13
N ALA A 122 9.10 -16.38 5.33
CA ALA A 122 10.48 -16.44 4.83
C ALA A 122 11.48 -15.67 5.70
N ASP A 123 10.98 -14.77 6.55
CA ASP A 123 11.72 -13.73 7.26
C ASP A 123 11.06 -13.44 8.62
N MET A 124 10.73 -14.52 9.35
CA MET A 124 10.14 -14.44 10.70
C MET A 124 11.13 -13.74 11.64
N ASN A 125 10.67 -12.70 12.34
CA ASN A 125 11.48 -11.93 13.29
C ASN A 125 11.00 -12.14 14.74
N ASP A 126 11.75 -11.58 15.69
CA ASP A 126 11.46 -11.72 17.13
C ASP A 126 10.05 -11.22 17.48
N ARG A 127 9.59 -10.10 16.91
CA ARG A 127 8.22 -9.60 17.12
C ARG A 127 7.16 -10.63 16.72
N THR A 128 7.31 -11.23 15.54
CA THR A 128 6.37 -12.27 15.07
C THR A 128 6.39 -13.48 16.00
N MET A 129 7.56 -13.87 16.51
CA MET A 129 7.69 -14.94 17.50
C MET A 129 7.06 -14.58 18.84
N ASP A 130 7.23 -13.35 19.31
CA ASP A 130 6.65 -12.86 20.57
C ASP A 130 5.12 -12.88 20.51
N ILE A 131 4.52 -12.46 19.39
CA ILE A 131 3.08 -12.57 19.15
C ILE A 131 2.63 -14.03 19.26
N LEU A 132 3.29 -14.96 18.57
CA LEU A 132 2.91 -16.37 18.60
C LEU A 132 3.08 -17.00 19.99
N ASN A 133 4.18 -16.67 20.68
CA ASN A 133 4.45 -17.14 22.04
C ASN A 133 3.39 -16.61 23.03
N SER A 134 2.92 -15.38 22.85
CA SER A 134 1.88 -14.79 23.73
C SER A 134 0.55 -15.56 23.72
N LEU A 135 0.30 -16.35 22.67
CA LEU A 135 -0.91 -17.17 22.53
C LEU A 135 -0.84 -18.48 23.35
N ASN A 136 0.31 -18.79 23.96
CA ASN A 136 0.53 -19.94 24.84
C ASN A 136 0.14 -21.29 24.21
N ARG A 137 0.40 -21.46 22.90
CA ARG A 137 0.17 -22.72 22.18
C ARG A 137 1.46 -23.53 22.06
N PRO A 138 1.41 -24.88 22.10
CA PRO A 138 2.55 -25.70 21.71
C PRO A 138 2.95 -25.39 20.26
N MET A 139 4.23 -25.10 20.04
CA MET A 139 4.79 -24.74 18.73
C MET A 139 5.89 -25.73 18.32
N PHE A 140 5.86 -26.15 17.06
CA PHE A 140 6.90 -26.98 16.44
C PHE A 140 7.55 -26.18 15.33
N HIS A 141 8.88 -26.08 15.37
CA HIS A 141 9.63 -25.29 14.39
C HIS A 141 10.14 -26.19 13.27
N ILE A 142 9.76 -25.85 12.03
CA ILE A 142 10.30 -26.48 10.82
C ILE A 142 11.20 -25.45 10.13
N LYS A 143 12.51 -25.68 10.18
CA LYS A 143 13.49 -24.84 9.48
C LYS A 143 13.93 -25.53 8.19
N GLY A 144 13.69 -24.87 7.06
CA GLY A 144 14.23 -25.31 5.78
C GLY A 144 15.70 -24.90 5.62
N ASP A 145 16.41 -25.55 4.70
CA ASP A 145 17.81 -25.24 4.43
C ASP A 145 18.01 -23.78 3.98
N GLU A 146 19.03 -23.14 4.53
CA GLU A 146 19.46 -21.81 4.12
C GLU A 146 20.24 -21.92 2.80
N ARG A 147 19.65 -21.38 1.72
CA ARG A 147 20.38 -21.18 0.46
C ARG A 147 21.21 -19.91 0.56
N LYS A 148 22.53 -20.04 0.59
CA LYS A 148 23.43 -18.90 0.48
C LYS A 148 23.31 -18.28 -0.92
N PRO A 149 23.02 -16.98 -1.03
CA PRO A 149 22.95 -16.31 -2.32
C PRO A 149 24.35 -16.24 -2.95
N THR A 150 24.44 -16.51 -4.25
CA THR A 150 25.69 -16.39 -5.03
C THR A 150 25.74 -15.11 -5.85
N THR A 151 24.63 -14.38 -5.91
CA THR A 151 24.51 -13.14 -6.68
C THR A 151 25.33 -12.03 -6.04
N LYS A 152 26.21 -11.40 -6.81
CA LYS A 152 26.96 -10.21 -6.40
C LYS A 152 26.06 -8.97 -6.44
N ILE A 153 26.22 -8.08 -5.47
CA ILE A 153 25.52 -6.80 -5.38
C ILE A 153 26.54 -5.67 -5.49
N GLU A 154 26.33 -4.79 -6.46
CA GLU A 154 27.15 -3.59 -6.66
C GLU A 154 26.28 -2.36 -6.40
N HIS A 155 26.63 -1.51 -5.43
CA HIS A 155 25.78 -0.38 -5.05
C HIS A 155 26.33 0.97 -5.54
N THR A 156 25.44 1.86 -5.91
CA THR A 156 25.77 3.21 -6.40
C THR A 156 24.60 4.18 -6.24
N THR A 157 24.78 5.41 -6.70
CA THR A 157 23.70 6.41 -6.75
C THR A 157 22.69 6.07 -7.83
N ARG A 158 21.44 6.50 -7.65
CA ARG A 158 20.39 6.42 -8.68
C ARG A 158 20.86 6.94 -10.05
N LYS A 159 21.65 8.01 -10.07
CA LYS A 159 22.15 8.66 -11.30
C LYS A 159 23.07 7.73 -12.09
N ILE A 160 24.04 7.12 -11.40
CA ILE A 160 25.03 6.23 -12.01
C ILE A 160 24.37 4.93 -12.46
N ALA A 161 23.52 4.32 -11.63
CA ALA A 161 22.78 3.12 -12.02
C ALA A 161 21.91 3.35 -13.26
N LYS A 162 21.28 4.54 -13.37
CA LYS A 162 20.52 4.91 -14.56
C LYS A 162 21.42 5.05 -15.79
N SER A 163 22.61 5.63 -15.66
CA SER A 163 23.59 5.70 -16.75
C SER A 163 23.99 4.32 -17.24
N GLU A 164 24.29 3.38 -16.34
CA GLU A 164 24.64 2.01 -16.70
C GLU A 164 23.49 1.29 -17.41
N PHE A 165 22.26 1.50 -16.97
CA PHE A 165 21.08 1.01 -17.65
C PHE A 165 21.02 1.49 -19.11
N LEU A 166 21.20 2.79 -19.35
CA LEU A 166 21.18 3.34 -20.71
C LEU A 166 22.34 2.83 -21.56
N ASN A 167 23.52 2.63 -20.96
CA ASN A 167 24.68 2.09 -21.64
C ASN A 167 24.45 0.65 -22.11
N HIS A 168 23.84 -0.20 -21.28
CA HIS A 168 23.49 -1.57 -21.65
C HIS A 168 22.42 -1.61 -22.74
N VAL A 169 21.35 -0.81 -22.61
CA VAL A 169 20.30 -0.75 -23.64
C VAL A 169 20.86 -0.30 -25.00
N LYS A 170 21.73 0.72 -25.01
CA LYS A 170 22.38 1.21 -26.23
C LYS A 170 23.26 0.16 -26.92
N LYS A 171 23.85 -0.78 -26.15
CA LYS A 171 24.62 -1.91 -26.70
C LYS A 171 23.74 -3.02 -27.28
N GLY A 172 22.44 -3.02 -26.95
CA GLY A 172 21.53 -4.13 -27.29
C GLY A 172 21.61 -5.31 -26.32
N ASP A 173 22.20 -5.11 -25.14
CA ASP A 173 22.26 -6.15 -24.11
C ASP A 173 20.84 -6.46 -23.60
N ARG A 174 20.59 -7.71 -23.22
CA ARG A 174 19.29 -8.13 -22.68
C ARG A 174 19.29 -8.01 -21.17
N GLY A 175 18.22 -7.50 -20.57
CA GLY A 175 18.24 -7.19 -19.14
C GLY A 175 16.91 -7.16 -18.41
N ILE A 176 17.04 -7.01 -17.09
CA ILE A 176 15.95 -6.67 -16.19
C ILE A 176 16.24 -5.32 -15.55
N PHE A 177 15.23 -4.45 -15.55
CA PHE A 177 15.20 -3.23 -14.76
C PHE A 177 14.07 -3.30 -13.72
N GLN A 178 14.41 -3.15 -12.45
CA GLN A 178 13.44 -3.11 -11.35
C GLN A 178 13.43 -1.74 -10.67
N CYS A 179 12.26 -1.22 -10.32
CA CYS A 179 12.18 0.00 -9.52
C CYS A 179 10.91 0.09 -8.68
N ASP A 180 10.90 0.97 -7.68
CA ASP A 180 9.77 1.11 -6.74
C ASP A 180 8.72 2.17 -7.14
N GLY A 181 8.90 2.89 -8.25
CA GLY A 181 7.98 3.94 -8.67
C GLY A 181 7.56 3.84 -10.14
N VAL A 182 6.25 3.92 -10.40
CA VAL A 182 5.66 3.87 -11.76
C VAL A 182 6.23 4.96 -12.67
N ALA A 183 6.39 6.19 -12.16
CA ALA A 183 7.01 7.28 -12.94
C ALA A 183 8.47 6.98 -13.33
N THR A 184 9.22 6.30 -12.46
CA THR A 184 10.59 5.86 -12.76
C THR A 184 10.57 4.79 -13.86
N ALA A 185 9.66 3.82 -13.77
CA ALA A 185 9.50 2.75 -14.75
C ALA A 185 9.10 3.29 -16.14
N LYS A 186 8.07 4.15 -16.21
CA LYS A 186 7.62 4.81 -17.46
C LYS A 186 8.75 5.66 -18.07
N THR A 187 9.53 6.36 -17.24
CA THR A 187 10.71 7.12 -17.70
C THR A 187 11.79 6.19 -18.27
N ALA A 188 12.14 5.12 -17.56
CA ALA A 188 13.13 4.14 -18.02
C ALA A 188 12.69 3.46 -19.33
N PHE A 189 11.41 3.18 -19.49
CA PHE A 189 10.83 2.61 -20.71
C PHE A 189 10.98 3.54 -21.92
N LYS A 190 10.63 4.83 -21.77
CA LYS A 190 10.83 5.82 -22.84
C LYS A 190 12.31 6.02 -23.17
N ASP A 191 13.14 6.16 -22.15
CA ASP A 191 14.58 6.32 -22.33
C ASP A 191 15.18 5.13 -23.08
N ALA A 192 14.79 3.90 -22.70
CA ALA A 192 15.22 2.68 -23.37
C ALA A 192 14.79 2.66 -24.84
N ASN A 193 13.51 2.87 -25.13
CA ASN A 193 12.99 2.84 -26.51
C ASN A 193 13.61 3.91 -27.40
N SER A 194 14.06 5.03 -26.83
CA SER A 194 14.74 6.09 -27.60
C SER A 194 16.21 5.80 -27.93
N LEU A 195 16.86 4.91 -27.17
CA LEU A 195 18.29 4.58 -27.34
C LEU A 195 18.56 3.19 -27.89
N ALA A 196 17.60 2.29 -27.76
CA ALA A 196 17.76 0.90 -28.12
C ALA A 196 18.00 0.73 -29.64
N PRO A 197 18.77 -0.30 -30.04
CA PRO A 197 18.96 -0.62 -31.45
C PRO A 197 17.64 -1.05 -32.12
N GLU A 198 17.61 -1.01 -33.45
CA GLU A 198 16.44 -1.42 -34.22
C GLU A 198 16.03 -2.86 -33.89
N GLY A 199 14.73 -3.08 -33.67
CA GLY A 199 14.17 -4.40 -33.36
C GLY A 199 14.27 -4.82 -31.89
N TYR A 200 14.89 -4.02 -31.02
CA TYR A 200 14.96 -4.28 -29.58
C TYR A 200 13.57 -4.21 -28.93
N LYS A 201 13.19 -5.26 -28.19
CA LYS A 201 11.84 -5.41 -27.63
C LYS A 201 11.82 -5.20 -26.12
N THR A 202 10.98 -4.27 -25.70
CA THR A 202 10.90 -3.80 -24.32
C THR A 202 9.50 -4.07 -23.77
N LEU A 203 9.39 -4.68 -22.58
CA LEU A 203 8.11 -4.85 -21.88
C LEU A 203 8.12 -4.04 -20.58
N LEU A 204 7.18 -3.09 -20.46
CA LEU A 204 6.92 -2.37 -19.22
C LEU A 204 5.74 -2.99 -18.49
N ILE A 205 5.92 -3.24 -17.19
CA ILE A 205 4.90 -3.77 -16.31
C ILE A 205 4.83 -2.88 -15.05
N HIS A 206 3.63 -2.38 -14.74
CA HIS A 206 3.24 -1.69 -13.51
C HIS A 206 1.79 -2.02 -13.11
N GLN A 207 1.36 -1.56 -11.93
CA GLN A 207 0.04 -1.88 -11.37
C GLN A 207 -1.12 -1.54 -12.33
N GLU A 208 -1.04 -0.41 -13.03
CA GLU A 208 -2.09 0.05 -13.96
C GLU A 208 -2.17 -0.78 -15.26
N ASN A 209 -1.12 -1.51 -15.66
CA ASN A 209 -1.09 -2.23 -16.94
C ASN A 209 -0.94 -3.76 -16.79
N GLN A 210 -0.89 -4.28 -15.57
CA GLN A 210 -0.65 -5.70 -15.29
C GLN A 210 -1.68 -6.65 -15.91
N HIS A 211 -2.89 -6.14 -16.21
CA HIS A 211 -3.99 -6.92 -16.80
C HIS A 211 -4.04 -6.81 -18.34
N ASN A 212 -3.22 -5.95 -18.95
CA ASN A 212 -3.08 -5.90 -20.40
C ASN A 212 -2.53 -7.24 -20.93
N LYS A 213 -2.83 -7.54 -22.19
CA LYS A 213 -2.60 -8.87 -22.80
C LYS A 213 -1.18 -9.39 -22.64
N GLU A 214 -0.17 -8.56 -22.93
CA GLU A 214 1.24 -8.97 -22.88
C GLU A 214 1.76 -9.10 -21.45
N GLN A 215 1.40 -8.14 -20.60
CA GLN A 215 1.76 -8.09 -19.19
C GLN A 215 1.17 -9.27 -18.41
N SER A 216 -0.12 -9.55 -18.61
CA SER A 216 -0.81 -10.68 -18.01
C SER A 216 -0.19 -12.01 -18.45
N ALA A 217 0.16 -12.15 -19.74
CA ALA A 217 0.85 -13.33 -20.24
C ALA A 217 2.23 -13.52 -19.58
N TYR A 218 3.02 -12.45 -19.47
CA TYR A 218 4.31 -12.47 -18.79
C TYR A 218 4.18 -12.80 -17.30
N LEU A 219 3.24 -12.18 -16.59
CA LEU A 219 3.01 -12.42 -15.16
C LEU A 219 2.58 -13.86 -14.87
N LYS A 220 1.81 -14.47 -15.78
CA LYS A 220 1.40 -15.88 -15.69
C LYS A 220 2.56 -16.85 -15.94
N SER A 221 3.40 -16.58 -16.93
CA SER A 221 4.51 -17.46 -17.33
C SER A 221 5.77 -16.69 -17.75
N PRO A 222 6.53 -16.12 -16.78
CA PRO A 222 7.64 -15.22 -17.09
C PRO A 222 8.75 -15.89 -17.90
N ASN A 223 9.01 -17.18 -17.64
CA ASN A 223 10.07 -17.94 -18.32
C ASN A 223 9.71 -18.39 -19.74
N VAL A 224 8.43 -18.28 -20.13
CA VAL A 224 7.96 -18.57 -21.49
C VAL A 224 7.86 -17.28 -22.29
N PHE A 225 7.11 -16.30 -21.76
CA PHE A 225 6.86 -15.05 -22.47
C PHE A 225 8.01 -14.06 -22.40
N GLY A 226 8.81 -14.07 -21.34
CA GLY A 226 9.98 -13.20 -21.20
C GLY A 226 11.02 -13.40 -22.30
N LYS A 227 11.06 -14.59 -22.94
CA LYS A 227 11.94 -14.87 -24.09
C LYS A 227 11.66 -14.00 -25.31
N LYS A 228 10.49 -13.37 -25.40
CA LYS A 228 10.09 -12.50 -26.51
C LYS A 228 10.66 -11.08 -26.43
N TYR A 229 11.22 -10.73 -25.28
CA TYR A 229 11.68 -9.39 -24.97
C TYR A 229 13.18 -9.42 -24.64
N ASP A 230 13.83 -8.33 -24.97
CA ASP A 230 15.23 -8.07 -24.66
C ASP A 230 15.35 -7.39 -23.30
N LEU A 231 14.39 -6.51 -22.97
CA LEU A 231 14.33 -5.82 -21.69
C LEU A 231 12.96 -5.95 -21.02
N ILE A 232 12.97 -6.37 -19.76
CA ILE A 232 11.79 -6.30 -18.88
C ILE A 232 11.99 -5.18 -17.85
N ILE A 233 11.06 -4.23 -17.82
CA ILE A 233 10.99 -3.16 -16.82
C ILE A 233 9.80 -3.46 -15.91
N LEU A 234 10.05 -3.64 -14.61
CA LEU A 234 9.01 -3.99 -13.65
C LEU A 234 9.03 -3.14 -12.39
N THR A 235 7.85 -2.71 -11.96
CA THR A 235 7.60 -2.27 -10.59
C THR A 235 7.25 -3.48 -9.71
N PRO A 236 7.25 -3.37 -8.37
CA PRO A 236 6.80 -4.44 -7.47
C PRO A 236 5.30 -4.77 -7.63
N ILE A 237 4.94 -5.53 -8.66
CA ILE A 237 3.56 -5.99 -8.95
C ILE A 237 3.33 -7.41 -8.43
N VAL A 238 4.35 -7.98 -7.80
CA VAL A 238 4.56 -9.41 -7.97
C VAL A 238 3.77 -10.24 -6.97
N SER A 239 3.04 -11.22 -7.52
CA SER A 239 2.26 -12.27 -6.88
C SER A 239 3.14 -13.35 -6.22
N SER A 240 2.55 -14.21 -5.37
CA SER A 240 3.24 -15.41 -4.88
C SER A 240 3.64 -16.31 -6.04
N GLY A 241 4.79 -16.97 -5.94
CA GLY A 241 5.22 -17.98 -6.93
C GLY A 241 5.90 -17.43 -8.18
N PHE A 242 5.98 -16.10 -8.36
CA PHE A 242 6.72 -15.52 -9.47
C PHE A 242 8.24 -15.73 -9.30
N SER A 243 8.86 -16.33 -10.33
CA SER A 243 10.29 -16.68 -10.37
C SER A 243 10.80 -16.46 -11.80
N ILE A 244 11.79 -15.58 -11.96
CA ILE A 244 12.45 -15.34 -13.24
C ILE A 244 13.73 -16.19 -13.29
N GLU A 245 13.78 -17.11 -14.24
CA GLU A 245 14.85 -18.09 -14.46
C GLU A 245 15.45 -17.96 -15.87
N LEU A 246 15.24 -16.82 -16.50
CA LEU A 246 15.87 -16.44 -17.76
C LEU A 246 17.26 -15.87 -17.50
N ASP A 247 18.17 -16.12 -18.45
CA ASP A 247 19.50 -15.55 -18.47
C ASP A 247 19.46 -14.16 -19.12
N TYR A 248 20.00 -13.17 -18.41
CA TYR A 248 20.08 -11.78 -18.83
C TYR A 248 21.51 -11.28 -18.66
N ASP A 249 21.94 -10.40 -19.56
CA ASP A 249 23.28 -9.80 -19.57
C ASP A 249 23.46 -8.80 -18.43
N PHE A 250 22.39 -8.10 -18.03
CA PHE A 250 22.39 -7.17 -16.90
C PHE A 250 21.13 -7.24 -16.04
N HIS A 251 21.27 -6.84 -14.77
CA HIS A 251 20.17 -6.63 -13.85
C HIS A 251 20.42 -5.36 -13.04
N ILE A 252 19.54 -4.37 -13.18
CA ILE A 252 19.65 -3.08 -12.50
C ILE A 252 18.40 -2.82 -11.67
N GLY A 253 18.59 -2.47 -10.41
CA GLY A 253 17.52 -2.06 -9.49
C GLY A 253 17.68 -0.59 -9.10
N ILE A 254 16.64 0.23 -9.25
CA ILE A 254 16.64 1.63 -8.79
C ILE A 254 15.52 1.86 -7.78
N PHE A 255 15.89 2.25 -6.56
CA PHE A 255 14.95 2.39 -5.45
C PHE A 255 15.05 3.77 -4.78
N SER A 256 13.88 4.35 -4.48
CA SER A 256 13.72 5.71 -3.94
C SER A 256 13.16 5.75 -2.52
N GLY A 257 12.97 4.58 -1.91
CA GLY A 257 12.45 4.44 -0.55
C GLY A 257 10.91 4.43 -0.51
N VAL A 258 10.27 4.06 -1.62
CA VAL A 258 8.83 3.75 -1.64
C VAL A 258 8.60 2.35 -1.07
N LEU A 259 9.44 1.39 -1.46
CA LEU A 259 9.49 0.06 -0.85
C LEU A 259 10.33 0.05 0.42
N SER A 260 9.94 -0.79 1.38
CA SER A 260 10.77 -1.13 2.53
C SER A 260 12.00 -1.94 2.11
N PRO A 261 13.09 -1.92 2.90
CA PRO A 261 14.28 -2.73 2.64
C PRO A 261 13.99 -4.22 2.40
N THR A 262 13.07 -4.80 3.18
CA THR A 262 12.64 -6.20 3.03
C THR A 262 11.97 -6.43 1.68
N GLU A 263 11.04 -5.56 1.27
CA GLU A 263 10.36 -5.67 -0.03
C GLU A 263 11.33 -5.53 -1.21
N ILE A 264 12.35 -4.66 -1.10
CA ILE A 264 13.41 -4.55 -2.10
C ILE A 264 14.12 -5.90 -2.26
N ILE A 265 14.58 -6.49 -1.16
CA ILE A 265 15.29 -7.79 -1.18
C ILE A 265 14.39 -8.91 -1.72
N GLN A 266 13.11 -8.90 -1.36
CA GLN A 266 12.13 -9.84 -1.90
C GLN A 266 11.95 -9.68 -3.42
N THR A 267 11.98 -8.44 -3.92
CA THR A 267 11.88 -8.11 -5.35
C THR A 267 13.12 -8.56 -6.12
N LEU A 268 14.31 -8.24 -5.61
CA LEU A 268 15.59 -8.66 -6.18
C LEU A 268 15.69 -10.19 -6.23
N GLY A 269 15.28 -10.84 -5.14
CA GLY A 269 15.28 -12.29 -4.99
C GLY A 269 14.37 -13.03 -5.95
N ARG A 270 13.56 -12.36 -6.80
CA ARG A 270 12.73 -13.04 -7.83
C ARG A 270 13.55 -13.45 -9.04
N SER A 271 14.66 -12.78 -9.32
CA SER A 271 15.57 -13.14 -10.41
C SER A 271 16.57 -14.19 -9.93
N ARG A 272 16.37 -15.46 -10.29
CA ARG A 272 17.13 -16.59 -9.75
C ARG A 272 18.48 -16.80 -10.41
N LYS A 273 18.63 -16.37 -11.66
CA LYS A 273 19.85 -16.56 -12.46
C LYS A 273 20.75 -15.33 -12.52
N SER A 274 20.36 -14.21 -11.91
CA SER A 274 21.20 -13.01 -11.87
C SER A 274 22.52 -13.31 -11.16
N LYS A 275 23.63 -13.09 -11.87
CA LYS A 275 25.00 -13.26 -11.33
C LYS A 275 25.50 -12.01 -10.62
N SER A 276 25.18 -10.83 -11.17
CA SER A 276 25.40 -9.53 -10.53
C SER A 276 24.14 -8.68 -10.64
N ILE A 277 23.95 -7.77 -9.68
CA ILE A 277 22.89 -6.76 -9.67
C ILE A 277 23.50 -5.42 -9.28
N ILE A 278 23.29 -4.39 -10.12
CA ILE A 278 23.66 -3.01 -9.79
C ILE A 278 22.45 -2.32 -9.12
N LEU A 279 22.64 -1.80 -7.91
CA LEU A 279 21.62 -1.12 -7.13
C LEU A 279 21.88 0.38 -7.05
N GLY A 280 20.97 1.17 -7.61
CA GLY A 280 20.94 2.62 -7.50
C GLY A 280 19.97 3.09 -6.43
N PHE A 281 20.47 3.82 -5.43
CA PHE A 281 19.65 4.36 -4.35
C PHE A 281 19.56 5.88 -4.39
N ASP A 282 18.42 6.42 -3.96
CA ASP A 282 18.33 7.79 -3.43
C ASP A 282 18.89 7.81 -1.98
N ALA A 283 19.60 8.88 -1.61
CA ALA A 283 20.29 8.94 -0.32
C ALA A 283 19.34 8.97 0.90
N LYS A 284 18.12 9.51 0.73
CA LYS A 284 17.09 9.61 1.76
C LYS A 284 15.70 9.47 1.15
N ARG A 285 14.76 8.94 1.94
CA ARG A 285 13.33 8.98 1.60
C ARG A 285 12.86 10.44 1.53
N LYS A 286 12.05 10.78 0.51
CA LYS A 286 11.58 12.17 0.30
C LYS A 286 10.48 12.61 1.25
N GLN A 287 9.71 11.68 1.80
CA GLN A 287 8.59 11.97 2.70
C GLN A 287 9.03 11.80 4.15
N THR A 288 8.72 12.78 4.98
CA THR A 288 8.78 12.65 6.44
C THR A 288 7.50 11.94 6.89
N PRO A 289 7.60 10.72 7.44
CA PRO A 289 6.43 10.01 7.95
C PRO A 289 5.90 10.70 9.22
N LEU A 290 4.61 10.47 9.52
CA LEU A 290 4.06 10.73 10.85
C LEU A 290 4.77 9.82 11.88
N SER A 291 4.94 10.32 13.10
CA SER A 291 5.40 9.52 14.23
C SER A 291 4.43 8.38 14.55
N ALA A 292 4.90 7.36 15.28
CA ALA A 292 4.07 6.22 15.67
C ALA A 292 2.87 6.64 16.52
N SER A 293 3.04 7.63 17.41
CA SER A 293 1.96 8.19 18.22
C SER A 293 0.92 8.92 17.37
N GLU A 294 1.34 9.72 16.38
CA GLU A 294 0.41 10.41 15.46
C GLU A 294 -0.39 9.40 14.61
N GLN A 295 0.28 8.36 14.09
CA GLN A 295 -0.39 7.31 13.32
C GLN A 295 -1.39 6.53 14.19
N LEU A 296 -1.00 6.15 15.42
CA LEU A 296 -1.90 5.49 16.36
C LEU A 296 -3.10 6.37 16.73
N ALA A 297 -2.89 7.65 17.01
CA ALA A 297 -3.97 8.56 17.33
C ALA A 297 -5.00 8.62 16.20
N GLY A 298 -4.53 8.63 14.94
CA GLY A 298 -5.40 8.53 13.76
C GLY A 298 -6.20 7.22 13.71
N ILE A 299 -5.55 6.08 13.97
CA ILE A 299 -6.23 4.77 13.99
C ILE A 299 -7.26 4.71 15.13
N ALA A 300 -6.88 5.14 16.34
CA ALA A 300 -7.77 5.16 17.49
C ALA A 300 -8.97 6.10 17.28
N ALA A 301 -8.76 7.25 16.63
CA ALA A 301 -9.85 8.16 16.26
C ALA A 301 -10.83 7.50 15.27
N ALA A 302 -10.30 6.90 14.20
CA ALA A 302 -11.12 6.20 13.21
C ALA A 302 -11.89 5.02 13.83
N GLU A 303 -11.30 4.32 14.79
CA GLU A 303 -11.98 3.19 15.43
C GLU A 303 -12.90 3.61 16.59
N GLY A 304 -13.10 4.92 16.81
CA GLY A 304 -13.93 5.43 17.91
C GLY A 304 -13.38 5.07 19.29
N ARG A 305 -12.08 4.81 19.40
CA ARG A 305 -11.39 4.42 20.64
C ARG A 305 -10.91 5.62 21.45
N LEU A 306 -10.95 6.83 20.89
CA LEU A 306 -10.72 8.06 21.64
C LEU A 306 -11.92 8.41 22.52
N LYS A 307 -11.66 8.72 23.79
CA LYS A 307 -12.68 9.14 24.75
C LYS A 307 -12.39 10.56 25.21
N LEU A 308 -13.40 11.41 25.25
CA LEU A 308 -13.26 12.75 25.83
C LEU A 308 -13.26 12.63 27.36
N SER A 309 -12.17 13.07 27.99
CA SER A 309 -12.02 13.13 29.44
C SER A 309 -11.42 14.47 29.83
N GLY A 310 -12.21 15.31 30.52
CA GLY A 310 -11.76 16.63 30.97
C GLY A 310 -11.46 17.63 29.84
N GLY A 311 -12.14 17.52 28.70
CA GLY A 311 -11.88 18.37 27.52
C GLY A 311 -10.70 17.91 26.66
N VAL A 312 -10.03 16.80 27.03
CA VAL A 312 -8.92 16.21 26.30
C VAL A 312 -9.33 14.85 25.75
N LEU A 313 -8.94 14.53 24.52
CA LEU A 313 -9.12 13.20 23.95
C LEU A 313 -8.05 12.25 24.51
N VAL A 314 -8.49 11.15 25.11
CA VAL A 314 -7.64 10.14 25.75
C VAL A 314 -7.83 8.78 25.09
N HIS A 315 -6.74 8.05 24.94
CA HIS A 315 -6.69 6.70 24.38
C HIS A 315 -6.05 5.74 25.38
N GLU A 316 -6.69 4.61 25.68
CA GLU A 316 -6.11 3.53 26.49
C GLU A 316 -5.51 2.48 25.54
N PRO A 317 -4.17 2.27 25.56
CA PRO A 317 -3.53 1.31 24.67
C PRO A 317 -4.00 -0.13 24.90
N ASN A 318 -4.30 -0.85 23.83
CA ASN A 318 -4.61 -2.28 23.84
C ASN A 318 -3.48 -3.12 23.22
N ALA A 319 -3.69 -4.45 23.12
CA ALA A 319 -2.69 -5.36 22.57
C ALA A 319 -2.31 -5.02 21.11
N PHE A 320 -3.28 -4.63 20.29
CA PHE A 320 -3.04 -4.16 18.92
C PHE A 320 -2.13 -2.92 18.91
N ASP A 321 -2.39 -1.93 19.78
CA ASP A 321 -1.61 -0.69 19.80
C ASP A 321 -0.13 -0.93 20.11
N LEU A 322 0.17 -1.85 21.03
CA LEU A 322 1.55 -2.23 21.35
C LEU A 322 2.29 -2.83 20.15
N VAL A 323 1.63 -3.72 19.41
CA VAL A 323 2.19 -4.35 18.21
C VAL A 323 2.32 -3.31 17.09
N ALA A 324 1.32 -2.45 16.92
CA ALA A 324 1.29 -1.42 15.90
C ALA A 324 2.39 -0.37 16.11
N VAL A 325 2.64 0.11 17.33
CA VAL A 325 3.75 1.03 17.63
C VAL A 325 5.07 0.42 17.21
N ALA A 326 5.36 -0.79 17.68
CA ALA A 326 6.61 -1.47 17.36
C ALA A 326 6.77 -1.67 15.85
N ALA A 327 5.69 -1.99 15.13
CA ALA A 327 5.68 -2.13 13.69
C ALA A 327 5.90 -0.82 12.93
N ILE A 328 5.27 0.27 13.37
CA ILE A 328 5.44 1.59 12.77
C ILE A 328 6.87 2.07 13.00
N GLU A 329 7.38 2.00 14.23
CA GLU A 329 8.73 2.45 14.56
C GLU A 329 9.82 1.66 13.83
N GLU A 330 9.70 0.32 13.78
CA GLU A 330 10.64 -0.52 13.02
C GLU A 330 10.62 -0.14 11.54
N ARG A 331 9.42 -0.03 10.94
CA ARG A 331 9.28 0.35 9.54
C ARG A 331 9.88 1.71 9.27
N GLU A 332 9.51 2.74 10.02
CA GLU A 332 9.97 4.10 9.75
C GLU A 332 11.46 4.26 9.98
N LYS A 333 12.02 3.63 11.02
CA LYS A 333 13.47 3.60 11.23
C LYS A 333 14.20 2.90 10.08
N SER A 334 13.67 1.76 9.61
CA SER A 334 14.25 1.01 8.49
C SER A 334 14.22 1.82 7.19
N CYS A 335 13.12 2.55 6.94
CA CYS A 335 12.88 3.34 5.74
C CYS A 335 13.62 4.69 5.75
N GLN A 336 13.88 5.28 6.92
CA GLN A 336 14.61 6.55 7.02
C GLN A 336 16.01 6.45 6.41
N GLN A 337 16.68 5.33 6.63
CA GLN A 337 17.99 5.01 6.06
C GLN A 337 17.91 3.82 5.10
N PHE A 338 16.82 3.73 4.31
CA PHE A 338 16.48 2.53 3.53
C PHE A 338 17.63 1.98 2.69
N ALA A 339 18.44 2.83 2.07
CA ALA A 339 19.60 2.41 1.27
C ALA A 339 20.61 1.61 2.13
N HIS A 340 21.05 2.18 3.26
CA HIS A 340 21.99 1.53 4.18
C HIS A 340 21.38 0.27 4.79
N THR A 341 20.13 0.36 5.25
CA THR A 341 19.42 -0.79 5.82
C THR A 341 19.32 -1.94 4.82
N THR A 342 19.01 -1.66 3.55
CA THR A 342 18.93 -2.67 2.49
C THR A 342 20.28 -3.36 2.28
N LEU A 343 21.37 -2.59 2.19
CA LEU A 343 22.72 -3.15 2.03
C LEU A 343 23.13 -4.02 3.21
N LEU A 344 22.86 -3.58 4.44
CA LEU A 344 23.16 -4.35 5.65
C LEU A 344 22.40 -5.68 5.69
N ILE A 345 21.11 -5.69 5.34
CA ILE A 345 20.32 -6.93 5.30
C ILE A 345 20.83 -7.85 4.19
N LEU A 346 21.23 -7.33 3.02
CA LEU A 346 21.86 -8.13 1.96
C LEU A 346 23.17 -8.78 2.45
N MET A 347 24.03 -8.03 3.14
CA MET A 347 25.26 -8.57 3.73
C MET A 347 24.95 -9.65 4.78
N GLN A 348 23.98 -9.42 5.67
CA GLN A 348 23.55 -10.40 6.68
C GLN A 348 22.98 -11.67 6.06
N LYS A 349 22.25 -11.56 4.94
CA LYS A 349 21.76 -12.71 4.17
C LYS A 349 22.84 -13.40 3.34
N GLY A 350 24.09 -12.92 3.39
CA GLY A 350 25.26 -13.56 2.78
C GLY A 350 25.55 -13.14 1.34
N TYR A 351 24.93 -12.07 0.82
CA TYR A 351 25.27 -11.54 -0.50
C TYR A 351 26.67 -10.88 -0.45
N PRO A 352 27.54 -11.10 -1.45
CA PRO A 352 28.72 -10.26 -1.66
C PRO A 352 28.25 -8.85 -2.07
N VAL A 353 28.55 -7.85 -1.24
CA VAL A 353 28.17 -6.44 -1.47
C VAL A 353 29.43 -5.59 -1.62
N GLU A 354 29.52 -4.82 -2.70
CA GLU A 354 30.61 -3.87 -2.92
C GLU A 354 30.12 -2.57 -3.57
N ALA A 355 30.95 -1.53 -3.50
CA ALA A 355 30.69 -0.28 -4.20
C ALA A 355 30.93 -0.47 -5.70
N PHE A 356 30.02 0.03 -6.53
CA PHE A 356 30.19 0.04 -7.98
C PHE A 356 31.33 0.99 -8.37
N THR A 357 32.13 0.59 -9.36
CA THR A 357 33.20 1.46 -9.89
C THR A 357 32.59 2.59 -10.70
N GLU A 358 32.78 3.84 -10.27
CA GLU A 358 32.16 4.98 -10.94
C GLU A 358 32.71 5.17 -12.37
N PRO A 359 31.83 5.36 -13.38
CA PRO A 359 32.27 5.59 -14.74
C PRO A 359 32.76 7.03 -14.94
N ASP A 360 33.75 7.22 -15.81
CA ASP A 360 34.30 8.55 -16.16
C ASP A 360 33.25 9.48 -16.78
N LYS A 361 32.24 8.90 -17.45
CA LYS A 361 31.16 9.64 -18.13
C LYS A 361 29.80 9.04 -17.76
N ILE A 362 28.89 9.94 -17.40
CA ILE A 362 27.50 9.59 -17.09
C ILE A 362 26.63 9.87 -18.32
N THR A 363 25.93 8.84 -18.79
CA THR A 363 24.90 8.94 -19.84
C THR A 363 23.58 9.36 -19.22
N GLU A 364 22.98 10.45 -19.71
CA GLU A 364 21.66 10.92 -19.24
C GLU A 364 20.79 11.42 -20.38
N ILE A 365 19.48 11.19 -20.25
CA ILE A 365 18.46 11.83 -21.07
C ILE A 365 17.68 12.80 -20.19
N LYS A 366 17.58 14.06 -20.65
CA LYS A 366 16.85 15.13 -19.96
C LYS A 366 15.46 15.29 -20.57
N GLY A 367 14.48 15.66 -19.76
CA GLY A 367 13.13 15.99 -20.23
C GLY A 367 12.15 14.81 -20.33
N THR A 368 12.61 13.55 -20.32
CA THR A 368 11.74 12.37 -20.43
C THR A 368 10.64 12.32 -19.36
N ALA A 369 10.95 12.68 -18.11
CA ALA A 369 9.96 12.70 -17.05
C ALA A 369 8.80 13.68 -17.35
N LYS A 370 9.08 14.82 -17.98
CA LYS A 370 8.05 15.78 -18.41
C LYS A 370 7.20 15.19 -19.54
N LEU A 371 7.84 14.52 -20.51
CA LEU A 371 7.15 13.84 -21.61
C LEU A 371 6.27 12.68 -21.16
N VAL A 372 6.69 11.93 -20.13
CA VAL A 372 5.86 10.88 -19.50
C VAL A 372 4.64 11.51 -18.82
N LYS A 373 4.84 12.62 -18.08
CA LYS A 373 3.72 13.30 -17.42
C LYS A 373 2.70 13.83 -18.43
N MET A 374 3.15 14.49 -19.50
CA MET A 374 2.24 15.00 -20.54
C MET A 374 1.49 13.89 -21.27
N GLU A 375 2.16 12.79 -21.62
CA GLU A 375 1.48 11.67 -22.28
C GLU A 375 0.42 11.04 -21.37
N HIS A 376 0.72 10.87 -20.08
CA HIS A 376 -0.28 10.42 -19.11
C HIS A 376 -1.48 11.36 -19.08
N THR A 377 -1.24 12.67 -18.96
CA THR A 377 -2.30 13.68 -18.98
C THR A 377 -3.16 13.60 -20.25
N LEU A 378 -2.53 13.48 -21.42
CA LEU A 378 -3.26 13.33 -22.67
C LEU A 378 -4.06 12.03 -22.74
N ASN A 379 -3.54 10.92 -22.19
CA ASN A 379 -4.27 9.66 -22.15
C ASN A 379 -5.52 9.75 -21.25
N VAL A 380 -5.44 10.46 -20.11
CA VAL A 380 -6.58 10.71 -19.22
C VAL A 380 -7.61 11.63 -19.89
N ILE A 381 -7.19 12.70 -20.57
CA ILE A 381 -8.12 13.61 -21.27
C ILE A 381 -8.85 12.88 -22.39
N ASN A 382 -8.11 12.08 -23.17
CA ASN A 382 -8.64 11.38 -24.34
C ASN A 382 -9.32 10.03 -24.02
N SER A 383 -9.34 9.58 -22.76
CA SER A 383 -10.02 8.34 -22.39
C SER A 383 -11.53 8.50 -22.40
N ASP A 384 -12.23 7.37 -22.50
CA ASP A 384 -13.69 7.33 -22.52
C ASP A 384 -14.28 7.88 -21.22
N ASP A 385 -15.38 8.64 -21.34
CA ASP A 385 -16.21 9.02 -20.20
C ASP A 385 -17.01 7.82 -19.70
N ILE A 386 -16.98 7.61 -18.39
CA ILE A 386 -17.72 6.54 -17.71
C ILE A 386 -18.79 7.14 -16.81
N SER A 387 -19.89 6.41 -16.63
CA SER A 387 -20.95 6.78 -15.68
C SER A 387 -20.57 6.42 -14.24
N ASP A 388 -21.24 7.00 -13.24
CA ASP A 388 -21.04 6.64 -11.82
C ASP A 388 -21.24 5.13 -11.56
N VAL A 389 -22.19 4.51 -12.27
CA VAL A 389 -22.46 3.08 -12.18
C VAL A 389 -21.28 2.26 -12.70
N GLU A 390 -20.70 2.70 -13.81
CA GLU A 390 -19.54 2.05 -14.41
C GLU A 390 -18.26 2.27 -13.60
N TYR A 391 -18.06 3.46 -13.06
CA TYR A 391 -17.00 3.75 -12.10
C TYR A 391 -17.05 2.82 -10.90
N ILE A 392 -18.21 2.68 -10.24
CA ILE A 392 -18.39 1.75 -9.10
C ILE A 392 -18.09 0.31 -9.52
N LYS A 393 -18.58 -0.11 -10.70
CA LYS A 393 -18.32 -1.45 -11.23
C LYS A 393 -16.82 -1.71 -11.45
N LEU A 394 -16.09 -0.74 -12.00
CA LEU A 394 -14.66 -0.85 -12.25
C LEU A 394 -13.84 -0.82 -10.95
N GLN A 395 -14.23 0.00 -9.97
CA GLN A 395 -13.61 0.02 -8.63
C GLN A 395 -13.69 -1.34 -7.92
N HIS A 396 -14.73 -2.12 -8.19
CA HIS A 396 -14.90 -3.48 -7.64
C HIS A 396 -14.42 -4.60 -8.58
N ALA A 397 -13.93 -4.27 -9.77
CA ALA A 397 -13.50 -5.27 -10.74
C ALA A 397 -12.21 -5.99 -10.28
N ASN A 398 -12.12 -7.27 -10.64
CA ASN A 398 -10.92 -8.08 -10.35
C ASN A 398 -9.77 -7.79 -11.32
N LYS A 399 -10.09 -7.23 -12.50
CA LYS A 399 -9.16 -6.93 -13.58
C LYS A 399 -9.58 -5.61 -14.18
N VAL A 400 -8.66 -4.65 -14.20
CA VAL A 400 -8.84 -3.32 -14.80
C VAL A 400 -7.69 -3.12 -15.79
N LEU A 401 -8.03 -2.82 -17.03
CA LEU A 401 -7.08 -2.51 -18.10
C LEU A 401 -6.53 -1.09 -17.93
N GLU A 402 -5.38 -0.83 -18.55
CA GLU A 402 -4.73 0.49 -18.45
C GLU A 402 -5.61 1.61 -19.03
N SER A 403 -6.34 1.34 -20.11
CA SER A 403 -7.30 2.30 -20.67
C SER A 403 -8.45 2.62 -19.69
N GLU A 404 -8.91 1.61 -18.96
CA GLU A 404 -9.97 1.78 -17.94
C GLU A 404 -9.43 2.57 -16.74
N TYR A 405 -8.16 2.41 -16.37
CA TYR A 405 -7.52 3.26 -15.35
C TYR A 405 -7.53 4.74 -15.74
N PHE A 406 -7.28 5.07 -17.01
CA PHE A 406 -7.38 6.45 -17.48
C PHE A 406 -8.82 6.98 -17.41
N SER A 407 -9.82 6.18 -17.80
CA SER A 407 -11.23 6.54 -17.67
C SER A 407 -11.67 6.75 -16.21
N ILE A 408 -11.18 5.92 -15.30
CA ILE A 408 -11.41 6.09 -13.85
C ILE A 408 -10.80 7.40 -13.38
N GLU A 409 -9.53 7.68 -13.71
CA GLU A 409 -8.87 8.92 -13.31
C GLU A 409 -9.57 10.15 -13.89
N LYS A 410 -10.05 10.08 -15.14
CA LYS A 410 -10.83 11.15 -15.78
C LYS A 410 -12.13 11.42 -15.03
N HIS A 411 -12.88 10.37 -14.68
CA HIS A 411 -14.13 10.49 -13.91
C HIS A 411 -13.88 11.05 -12.51
N GLU A 412 -12.84 10.59 -11.82
CA GLU A 412 -12.44 11.13 -10.52
C GLU A 412 -12.02 12.60 -10.62
N CYS A 413 -11.21 12.96 -11.61
CA CYS A 413 -10.81 14.35 -11.85
C CYS A 413 -12.03 15.27 -12.05
N LYS A 414 -12.97 14.88 -12.92
CA LYS A 414 -14.20 15.65 -13.19
C LYS A 414 -15.07 15.78 -11.94
N SER A 415 -15.33 14.65 -11.25
CA SER A 415 -16.23 14.64 -10.11
C SER A 415 -15.66 15.34 -8.87
N GLN A 416 -14.38 15.15 -8.58
CA GLN A 416 -13.74 15.68 -7.36
C GLN A 416 -13.34 17.15 -7.50
N LEU A 417 -13.08 17.62 -8.72
CA LEU A 417 -12.84 19.05 -8.99
C LEU A 417 -14.12 19.80 -9.42
N ALA A 418 -15.27 19.13 -9.43
CA ALA A 418 -16.57 19.68 -9.84
C ALA A 418 -16.53 20.39 -11.21
N LEU A 419 -15.91 19.74 -12.19
CA LEU A 419 -15.79 20.28 -13.55
C LEU A 419 -17.08 20.08 -14.34
N ASP A 420 -17.66 21.17 -14.85
CA ASP A 420 -18.84 21.13 -15.73
C ASP A 420 -18.51 20.68 -17.16
N ASN A 421 -17.24 20.78 -17.56
CA ASN A 421 -16.74 20.46 -18.90
C ASN A 421 -15.68 19.35 -18.86
N GLU A 422 -15.21 18.97 -20.04
CA GLU A 422 -14.06 18.07 -20.18
C GLU A 422 -12.81 18.65 -19.48
N PRO A 423 -12.04 17.82 -18.76
CA PRO A 423 -10.87 18.29 -18.02
C PRO A 423 -9.78 18.77 -18.99
N LEU A 424 -9.20 19.92 -18.66
CA LEU A 424 -8.06 20.48 -19.36
C LEU A 424 -6.75 19.86 -18.85
N GLU A 425 -5.64 20.15 -19.55
CA GLU A 425 -4.31 19.71 -19.13
C GLU A 425 -3.99 20.15 -17.70
N GLU A 426 -4.33 21.39 -17.34
CA GLU A 426 -4.09 21.93 -16.00
C GLU A 426 -4.87 21.21 -14.89
N ASP A 427 -6.12 20.79 -15.17
CA ASP A 427 -6.96 20.08 -14.21
C ASP A 427 -6.37 18.72 -13.87
N VAL A 428 -5.98 17.95 -14.88
CA VAL A 428 -5.37 16.62 -14.69
C VAL A 428 -4.00 16.74 -14.03
N LEU A 429 -3.22 17.78 -14.38
CA LEU A 429 -1.93 18.05 -13.74
C LEU A 429 -2.09 18.44 -12.26
N PHE A 430 -3.18 19.13 -11.91
CA PHE A 430 -3.55 19.48 -10.54
C PHE A 430 -4.07 18.27 -9.75
N TRP A 431 -4.93 17.45 -10.36
CA TRP A 431 -5.43 16.19 -9.81
C TRP A 431 -4.29 15.22 -9.46
N ASP A 432 -3.28 15.11 -10.34
CA ASP A 432 -2.03 14.34 -10.17
C ASP A 432 -2.29 12.89 -9.71
N GLY A 433 -3.24 12.20 -10.34
CA GLY A 433 -3.64 10.83 -9.97
C GLY A 433 -4.31 10.74 -8.60
N GLY A 434 -5.14 11.72 -8.25
CA GLY A 434 -5.91 11.77 -7.00
C GLY A 434 -5.10 12.08 -5.76
N ARG A 435 -3.83 12.45 -5.91
CA ARG A 435 -3.01 12.78 -4.75
C ARG A 435 -3.56 14.01 -4.02
N ILE A 436 -4.12 15.01 -4.72
CA ILE A 436 -4.68 16.22 -4.10
C ILE A 436 -5.95 15.96 -3.25
N LYS A 437 -6.63 14.83 -3.49
CA LYS A 437 -7.93 14.47 -2.88
C LYS A 437 -7.98 14.65 -1.36
N PRO A 438 -7.03 14.11 -0.55
CA PRO A 438 -7.12 14.25 0.90
C PRO A 438 -6.99 15.69 1.39
N ALA A 439 -6.33 16.56 0.62
CA ALA A 439 -6.22 17.98 0.96
C ALA A 439 -7.55 18.70 0.70
N LEU A 440 -8.23 18.38 -0.40
CA LEU A 440 -9.57 18.90 -0.71
C LEU A 440 -10.57 18.47 0.38
N GLU A 441 -10.64 17.17 0.69
CA GLU A 441 -11.55 16.63 1.70
C GLU A 441 -11.32 17.28 3.08
N ARG A 442 -10.06 17.45 3.50
CA ARG A 442 -9.73 18.12 4.77
C ARG A 442 -10.13 19.59 4.76
N PHE A 443 -9.91 20.29 3.65
CA PHE A 443 -10.28 21.70 3.54
C PHE A 443 -11.80 21.87 3.61
N GLU A 444 -12.56 20.99 2.95
CA GLU A 444 -14.02 20.96 3.04
C GLU A 444 -14.49 20.74 4.48
N ILE A 445 -13.90 19.77 5.19
CA ILE A 445 -14.23 19.49 6.60
C ILE A 445 -13.93 20.70 7.48
N VAL A 446 -12.78 21.36 7.30
CA VAL A 446 -12.39 22.51 8.13
C VAL A 446 -13.29 23.72 7.89
N THR A 447 -13.75 23.92 6.65
CA THR A 447 -14.57 25.07 6.27
C THR A 447 -16.08 24.84 6.38
N ALA A 448 -16.51 23.58 6.54
CA ALA A 448 -17.92 23.24 6.71
C ALA A 448 -18.49 23.77 8.04
N GLN A 449 -19.80 24.01 8.07
CA GLN A 449 -20.50 24.39 9.30
C GLN A 449 -20.53 23.19 10.28
N THR A 450 -20.57 23.46 11.58
CA THR A 450 -20.53 22.39 12.60
C THR A 450 -21.72 21.44 12.45
N ASP A 451 -22.89 21.97 12.09
CA ASP A 451 -24.09 21.16 11.85
C ASP A 451 -23.94 20.27 10.60
N ASP A 452 -23.39 20.79 9.50
CA ASP A 452 -23.14 20.01 8.26
C ASP A 452 -22.21 18.81 8.54
N ILE A 453 -21.25 18.97 9.46
CA ILE A 453 -20.25 17.96 9.83
C ILE A 453 -20.83 16.88 10.74
N SER A 454 -21.60 17.27 11.76
CA SER A 454 -22.29 16.32 12.62
C SER A 454 -23.27 15.45 11.82
N MET A 455 -23.99 16.06 10.88
CA MET A 455 -24.89 15.34 9.97
C MET A 455 -24.16 14.36 9.03
N LEU A 456 -22.94 14.70 8.60
CA LEU A 456 -22.12 13.80 7.78
C LEU A 456 -21.71 12.55 8.58
N ASP A 457 -21.24 12.73 9.81
CA ASP A 457 -20.87 11.62 10.69
C ASP A 457 -22.08 10.74 11.06
N GLU A 458 -23.25 11.36 11.32
CA GLU A 458 -24.51 10.65 11.55
C GLU A 458 -24.92 9.84 10.32
N TYR A 459 -24.92 10.46 9.13
CA TYR A 459 -25.24 9.78 7.88
C TYR A 459 -24.30 8.61 7.60
N GLU A 460 -22.99 8.77 7.80
CA GLU A 460 -22.00 7.70 7.62
C GLU A 460 -22.16 6.57 8.66
N SER A 461 -22.68 6.89 9.84
CA SER A 461 -23.05 5.92 10.86
C SER A 461 -24.31 5.13 10.47
N GLU A 462 -25.36 5.83 10.03
CA GLU A 462 -26.65 5.25 9.64
C GLU A 462 -26.57 4.41 8.37
N THR A 463 -25.76 4.81 7.40
CA THR A 463 -25.59 4.09 6.13
C THR A 463 -24.66 2.88 6.23
N MET A 464 -24.17 2.56 7.43
CA MET A 464 -23.20 1.48 7.67
C MET A 464 -21.96 1.59 6.77
N THR A 465 -21.55 2.81 6.44
CA THR A 465 -20.31 3.07 5.69
C THR A 465 -19.17 2.39 6.42
N ALA A 466 -18.35 1.62 5.68
CA ALA A 466 -17.23 0.92 6.26
C ALA A 466 -16.29 1.93 6.95
N ALA A 467 -15.70 1.56 8.08
CA ALA A 467 -14.93 2.50 8.91
C ALA A 467 -13.82 3.25 8.12
N LYS A 468 -13.19 2.62 7.13
CA LYS A 468 -12.19 3.27 6.25
C LYS A 468 -12.74 4.36 5.33
N ASP A 469 -14.03 4.31 5.03
CA ASP A 469 -14.70 5.18 4.07
C ASP A 469 -15.47 6.29 4.81
N LYS A 470 -15.41 6.29 6.15
CA LYS A 470 -15.93 7.36 7.00
C LYS A 470 -14.96 8.53 7.05
N SER A 471 -15.51 9.73 7.01
CA SER A 471 -14.77 10.99 7.09
C SER A 471 -14.32 11.31 8.51
N TYR A 472 -15.06 10.89 9.55
CA TYR A 472 -14.84 11.32 10.95
C TYR A 472 -14.75 12.85 11.05
N ALA A 473 -15.59 13.54 10.30
CA ALA A 473 -15.45 14.95 10.03
C ALA A 473 -15.49 15.80 11.32
N THR A 474 -16.26 15.40 12.33
CA THR A 474 -16.30 16.11 13.63
C THR A 474 -14.95 16.03 14.34
N SER A 475 -14.39 14.83 14.42
CA SER A 475 -13.08 14.61 15.06
C SER A 475 -11.97 15.32 14.31
N GLN A 476 -11.97 15.24 12.97
CA GLN A 476 -11.02 15.94 12.13
C GLN A 476 -11.12 17.46 12.31
N LYS A 477 -12.32 18.04 12.28
CA LYS A 477 -12.51 19.49 12.49
C LYS A 477 -11.98 19.94 13.83
N ILE A 478 -12.31 19.22 14.92
CA ILE A 478 -11.83 19.55 16.27
C ILE A 478 -10.29 19.59 16.30
N ILE A 479 -9.64 18.56 15.75
CA ILE A 479 -8.18 18.46 15.71
C ILE A 479 -7.59 19.63 14.89
N PHE A 480 -8.11 19.87 13.68
CA PHE A 480 -7.61 20.93 12.81
C PHE A 480 -7.83 22.33 13.41
N SER A 481 -9.02 22.62 13.93
CA SER A 481 -9.30 23.89 14.62
C SER A 481 -8.38 24.08 15.83
N SER A 482 -8.11 23.03 16.61
CA SER A 482 -7.17 23.11 17.74
C SER A 482 -5.75 23.42 17.29
N VAL A 483 -5.27 22.76 16.23
CA VAL A 483 -3.95 23.03 15.63
C VAL A 483 -3.87 24.45 15.08
N MET A 484 -4.90 24.90 14.36
CA MET A 484 -4.94 26.25 13.77
C MET A 484 -4.96 27.34 14.85
N ASN A 485 -5.71 27.15 15.94
CA ASN A 485 -5.69 28.06 17.08
C ASN A 485 -4.29 28.12 17.71
N LEU A 486 -3.65 26.97 17.94
CA LEU A 486 -2.27 26.91 18.45
C LEU A 486 -1.25 27.60 17.53
N LEU A 487 -1.42 27.48 16.20
CA LEU A 487 -0.55 28.13 15.22
C LEU A 487 -0.79 29.64 15.12
N GLN A 488 -2.03 30.09 15.30
CA GLN A 488 -2.39 31.51 15.35
C GLN A 488 -1.86 32.16 16.64
N ASP A 489 -1.95 31.47 17.78
CA ASP A 489 -1.37 31.92 19.05
C ASP A 489 0.17 31.98 18.98
N LYS A 490 0.82 31.04 18.26
CA LYS A 490 2.28 31.06 18.02
C LYS A 490 2.76 32.22 17.14
N LYS A 491 1.92 32.81 16.29
CA LYS A 491 2.27 34.03 15.53
C LYS A 491 2.28 35.28 16.41
N GLN A 492 1.77 35.22 17.65
CA GLN A 492 1.69 36.36 18.57
C GLN A 492 2.76 36.38 19.67
N GLN A 493 3.69 35.43 19.72
CA GLN A 493 4.73 35.42 20.76
C GLN A 493 6.15 35.36 20.17
N ASP A 494 6.88 36.47 20.34
CA ASP A 494 8.34 36.43 20.40
C ASP A 494 8.79 35.55 21.57
N THR A 495 9.88 34.82 21.35
CA THR A 495 10.39 33.69 22.12
C THR A 495 10.59 33.92 23.63
N ASN A 496 10.22 32.92 24.44
CA ASN A 496 11.16 32.29 25.39
C ASN A 496 10.71 30.87 25.79
N PRO A 497 11.63 29.95 26.13
CA PRO A 497 11.36 28.52 26.27
C PRO A 497 10.85 28.18 27.67
N LEU A 498 9.82 27.34 27.77
CA LEU A 498 9.39 26.75 29.05
C LEU A 498 9.20 25.24 28.94
N GLU A 499 9.77 24.59 29.95
CA GLU A 499 9.95 23.16 30.22
C GLU A 499 8.64 22.36 30.42
N PRO A 500 8.71 21.02 30.34
CA PRO A 500 7.54 20.16 30.29
C PRO A 500 6.90 20.00 31.67
N GLN A 501 5.59 20.22 31.77
CA GLN A 501 4.81 19.86 32.97
C GLN A 501 3.88 18.68 32.72
N THR A 502 4.08 17.68 33.57
CA THR A 502 3.33 16.46 33.82
C THR A 502 2.03 16.69 34.59
N ASP A 503 1.17 15.65 34.60
CA ASP A 503 0.07 15.34 35.54
C ASP A 503 -1.28 16.05 35.29
N LYS A 504 -2.48 15.47 35.48
CA LYS A 504 -2.96 14.18 36.03
C LYS A 504 -4.45 14.01 35.65
N LEU A 505 -4.89 12.77 35.41
CA LEU A 505 -6.27 12.38 35.09
C LEU A 505 -7.14 12.19 36.35
N SER A 506 -8.44 12.55 36.27
CA SER A 506 -9.47 12.21 37.27
C SER A 506 -10.87 12.03 36.65
N ILE A 507 -11.66 11.10 37.21
CA ILE A 507 -12.84 10.38 36.67
C ILE A 507 -14.14 10.76 37.42
N THR A 508 -15.33 10.75 36.79
CA THR A 508 -16.62 10.25 37.37
C THR A 508 -17.72 9.96 36.33
N LYS A 509 -18.68 9.08 36.71
CA LYS A 509 -19.72 8.33 35.93
C LYS A 509 -21.10 9.02 35.87
N GLU A 510 -21.91 8.75 34.82
CA GLU A 510 -23.29 8.15 34.90
C GLU A 510 -24.07 8.08 33.55
N THR A 511 -24.30 6.82 33.09
CA THR A 511 -25.46 6.09 32.51
C THR A 511 -26.61 6.70 31.65
N LEU A 512 -26.74 6.15 30.41
CA LEU A 512 -27.91 5.69 29.58
C LEU A 512 -29.22 6.50 29.40
N HIS A 513 -29.67 6.66 28.14
CA HIS A 513 -30.87 5.96 27.60
C HIS A 513 -31.08 6.14 26.07
N LEU A 514 -31.51 5.05 25.42
CA LEU A 514 -31.99 4.96 24.02
C LEU A 514 -33.48 5.34 23.92
N SER A 515 -33.86 6.01 22.83
CA SER A 515 -35.24 5.93 22.30
C SER A 515 -35.32 6.19 20.79
N VAL A 516 -35.73 5.14 20.08
CA VAL A 516 -36.65 5.00 18.94
C VAL A 516 -36.79 6.14 17.90
N ILE A 517 -36.54 5.70 16.66
CA ILE A 517 -36.75 6.27 15.33
C ILE A 517 -38.15 6.89 15.12
N SER A 518 -38.19 8.07 14.50
CA SER A 518 -39.36 8.55 13.76
C SER A 518 -38.97 8.99 12.35
N ASP A 519 -39.68 8.43 11.37
CA ASP A 519 -39.61 8.78 9.95
C ASP A 519 -39.94 10.25 9.68
N ASN A 520 -39.16 10.81 8.73
CA ASN A 520 -39.37 11.99 7.90
C ASN A 520 -38.49 13.20 8.18
N THR A 521 -37.28 13.15 7.63
CA THR A 521 -36.75 14.14 6.67
C THR A 521 -35.35 13.67 6.24
N LYS A 522 -35.22 13.08 5.04
CA LYS A 522 -33.89 12.91 4.43
C LYS A 522 -33.29 14.30 4.17
N PRO A 523 -32.16 14.68 4.75
CA PRO A 523 -31.49 15.91 4.39
C PRO A 523 -30.66 15.70 3.14
N SER A 524 -30.66 16.73 2.28
CA SER A 524 -29.84 16.84 1.08
C SER A 524 -28.35 16.70 1.42
N LEU A 525 -27.72 15.69 0.85
CA LEU A 525 -26.26 15.48 0.84
C LEU A 525 -25.61 16.63 0.05
N LYS A 526 -25.24 17.71 0.74
CA LYS A 526 -24.36 18.78 0.24
C LYS A 526 -22.92 18.29 -0.02
N ARG A 527 -22.74 17.16 -0.70
CA ARG A 527 -21.44 16.73 -1.24
C ARG A 527 -21.08 17.47 -2.54
N TYR A 528 -21.93 18.38 -3.01
CA TYR A 528 -21.78 19.09 -4.29
C TYR A 528 -22.14 20.58 -4.16
N ASN A 529 -21.32 21.35 -3.47
CA ASN A 529 -21.34 22.81 -3.67
C ASN A 529 -20.10 23.18 -4.48
N SER A 530 -20.25 23.26 -5.81
CA SER A 530 -19.19 23.64 -6.74
C SER A 530 -18.50 24.94 -6.32
N GLU A 531 -19.23 25.93 -5.79
CA GLU A 531 -18.66 27.19 -5.30
C GLU A 531 -17.68 26.99 -4.14
N ARG A 532 -17.95 26.03 -3.23
CA ARG A 532 -17.04 25.71 -2.11
C ARG A 532 -15.79 24.98 -2.58
N ILE A 533 -15.94 24.06 -3.53
CA ILE A 533 -14.81 23.31 -4.13
C ILE A 533 -13.91 24.28 -4.90
N THR A 534 -14.49 25.16 -5.72
CA THR A 534 -13.75 26.19 -6.45
C THR A 534 -13.00 27.12 -5.49
N ALA A 535 -13.66 27.60 -4.42
CA ALA A 535 -13.01 28.45 -3.42
C ALA A 535 -11.85 27.73 -2.69
N ALA A 536 -11.97 26.42 -2.44
CA ALA A 536 -10.91 25.59 -1.87
C ALA A 536 -9.71 25.47 -2.81
N ILE A 537 -9.97 25.18 -4.08
CA ILE A 537 -8.96 25.07 -5.14
C ILE A 537 -8.21 26.40 -5.28
N ASP A 538 -8.92 27.51 -5.43
CA ASP A 538 -8.34 28.85 -5.55
C ASP A 538 -7.46 29.21 -4.34
N TYR A 539 -7.93 28.89 -3.13
CA TYR A 539 -7.17 29.13 -1.90
C TYR A 539 -5.89 28.28 -1.83
N LEU A 540 -5.96 26.99 -2.17
CA LEU A 540 -4.80 26.09 -2.17
C LEU A 540 -3.76 26.47 -3.23
N ILE A 541 -4.21 26.93 -4.40
CA ILE A 541 -3.34 27.45 -5.46
C ILE A 541 -2.64 28.74 -4.97
N ALA A 542 -3.37 29.66 -4.35
CA ALA A 542 -2.84 30.96 -3.93
C ALA A 542 -1.95 30.90 -2.68
N ASN A 543 -2.22 30.00 -1.73
CA ASN A 543 -1.60 29.98 -0.39
C ASN A 543 -0.81 28.68 -0.11
N TYR A 544 -0.30 28.06 -1.17
CA TYR A 544 0.35 26.75 -1.13
C TYR A 544 1.41 26.58 -0.02
N ALA A 545 2.27 27.59 0.20
CA ALA A 545 3.33 27.51 1.19
C ALA A 545 2.80 27.46 2.64
N GLU A 546 1.71 28.15 2.92
CA GLU A 546 1.08 28.24 4.25
C GLU A 546 0.22 27.00 4.52
N ALA A 547 -0.51 26.52 3.51
CA ALA A 547 -1.23 25.26 3.56
C ALA A 547 -0.28 24.06 3.78
N SER A 548 0.89 24.06 3.14
CA SER A 548 1.92 23.05 3.37
C SER A 548 2.46 23.06 4.80
N ALA A 549 2.71 24.24 5.38
CA ALA A 549 3.19 24.40 6.75
C ALA A 549 2.16 23.95 7.82
N ALA A 550 0.86 24.05 7.54
CA ALA A 550 -0.22 23.62 8.42
C ALA A 550 -0.54 22.11 8.36
N GLY A 551 0.27 21.32 7.64
CA GLY A 551 0.03 19.88 7.45
C GLY A 551 -1.09 19.55 6.46
N LEU A 552 -1.58 20.55 5.71
CA LEU A 552 -2.55 20.39 4.63
C LEU A 552 -1.88 20.11 3.28
N GLY A 553 -0.55 20.18 3.19
CA GLY A 553 0.17 20.05 1.92
C GLY A 553 1.48 19.29 2.00
N ASN A 554 1.49 18.07 1.44
CA ASN A 554 2.68 17.47 0.83
C ASN A 554 2.45 17.40 -0.69
N PHE A 555 2.27 18.56 -1.36
CA PHE A 555 1.91 18.62 -2.78
C PHE A 555 2.85 19.44 -3.63
N LYS A 556 3.99 18.96 -4.10
CA LYS A 556 4.75 19.72 -5.12
C LYS A 556 4.03 19.66 -6.48
N SER A 557 3.05 20.53 -6.72
CA SER A 557 2.60 20.84 -8.07
C SER A 557 3.52 21.92 -8.68
N LEU A 558 4.03 21.62 -9.86
CA LEU A 558 5.01 22.41 -10.60
C LEU A 558 4.30 23.58 -11.31
N ASN A 559 4.38 24.78 -10.74
CA ASN A 559 4.39 26.01 -11.52
C ASN A 559 5.78 26.64 -11.38
N ARG A 560 6.73 26.14 -12.18
CA ARG A 560 7.95 26.91 -12.48
C ARG A 560 7.55 27.94 -13.53
N LYS A 561 7.71 29.22 -13.19
CA LYS A 561 7.82 30.33 -14.15
C LYS A 561 8.79 29.98 -15.27
#